data_AF-A0A6J1AE47-F1
#
_entry.id   AF-A0A6J1AE47-F1
#
_cell.length_a   1.000
_cell.length_b   1.000
_cell.length_c   1.000
_cell.angle_alpha   90.00
_cell.angle_beta   90.00
_cell.angle_gamma   90.00
#
_symmetry.space_group_name_H-M   'P 1'
#
loop_
_entity.id
_entity.type
_entity.pdbx_description
1 polymer ?
#
loop_
_entity_poly.entity_id
_entity_poly.type
_entity_poly.pdbx_seq_one_letter_code
_entity_poly.pdbx_strand_id
1 'polypeptide(L)'
;MALISDELYESIKRTCEGEYHNVDPSNEECQKDLQYYDKTYSYLLSQYWVNDDVQKALHVRKGSIGRWQRCNYSIPYTREVQSSFQYHVNLSAKAYRSLVYSGDHDMIVPFLATQAWIRALNYPIVDDWRPWMLQGQVAGYTRTYSNRMTFATIKGGGHTAEYTPKECFSLFKRWINGEPL
;
A
#
# COMPACT_ATOMS: atom_id res chain seq x y z
N MET A 1 -17.05 -9.32 16.69
CA MET A 1 -17.76 -9.26 15.40
C MET A 1 -17.17 -8.10 14.63
N ALA A 2 -16.37 -8.34 13.59
CA ALA A 2 -16.17 -7.29 12.59
C ALA A 2 -17.28 -7.49 11.56
N LEU A 3 -18.05 -6.43 11.36
CA LEU A 3 -19.09 -6.39 10.36
C LEU A 3 -18.42 -5.94 9.07
N ILE A 4 -18.59 -6.74 8.02
CA ILE A 4 -18.40 -6.28 6.65
C ILE A 4 -19.43 -5.18 6.37
N SER A 5 -19.14 -4.26 5.44
CA SER A 5 -20.14 -3.26 5.06
C SER A 5 -21.36 -3.96 4.47
N ASP A 6 -22.55 -3.42 4.71
CA ASP A 6 -23.80 -3.96 4.14
C ASP A 6 -23.71 -4.02 2.61
N GLU A 7 -23.02 -3.07 2.00
CA GLU A 7 -22.75 -3.04 0.56
C GLU A 7 -21.90 -4.23 0.10
N LEU A 8 -20.83 -4.56 0.81
CA LEU A 8 -19.99 -5.71 0.49
C LEU A 8 -20.74 -7.03 0.76
N TYR A 9 -21.52 -7.10 1.84
CA TYR A 9 -22.34 -8.27 2.15
C TYR A 9 -23.37 -8.55 1.06
N GLU A 10 -24.14 -7.54 0.66
CA GLU A 10 -25.14 -7.69 -0.40
C GLU A 10 -24.49 -7.94 -1.77
N SER A 11 -23.32 -7.35 -2.04
CA SER A 11 -22.57 -7.65 -3.26
C SER A 11 -22.13 -9.10 -3.31
N ILE A 12 -21.43 -9.61 -2.29
CA ILE A 12 -20.97 -11.01 -2.20
C ILE A 12 -22.16 -11.98 -2.30
N LYS A 13 -23.26 -11.70 -1.61
CA LYS A 13 -24.45 -12.54 -1.64
C LYS A 13 -25.08 -12.58 -3.04
N ARG A 14 -25.09 -11.45 -3.76
CA ARG A 14 -25.60 -11.35 -5.13
C ARG A 14 -24.66 -11.99 -6.14
N THR A 15 -23.36 -11.74 -6.06
CA THR A 15 -22.38 -12.12 -7.08
C THR A 15 -21.90 -13.55 -6.95
N CYS A 16 -21.82 -14.06 -5.72
CA CYS A 16 -21.37 -15.42 -5.42
C CYS A 16 -22.51 -16.42 -5.22
N GLU A 17 -23.77 -15.98 -5.24
CA GLU A 17 -24.97 -16.84 -5.25
C GLU A 17 -25.04 -17.89 -4.12
N GLY A 18 -24.33 -17.68 -3.01
CA GLY A 18 -24.26 -18.64 -1.89
C GLY A 18 -23.06 -19.58 -1.92
N GLU A 19 -22.25 -19.57 -2.99
CA GLU A 19 -21.02 -20.34 -3.13
C GLU A 19 -19.80 -19.48 -2.73
N TYR A 20 -19.13 -19.79 -1.62
CA TYR A 20 -18.03 -18.95 -1.09
C TYR A 20 -16.68 -19.68 -1.00
N HIS A 21 -16.65 -20.97 -1.30
CA HIS A 21 -15.46 -21.81 -1.16
C HIS A 21 -14.90 -22.31 -2.49
N ASN A 22 -15.78 -22.73 -3.42
CA ASN A 22 -15.41 -23.23 -4.74
C ASN A 22 -16.10 -22.39 -5.83
N VAL A 23 -15.78 -21.10 -5.84
CA VAL A 23 -16.37 -20.15 -6.79
C VAL A 23 -15.87 -20.36 -8.20
N ASP A 24 -16.76 -20.12 -9.16
CA ASP A 24 -16.46 -20.24 -10.59
C ASP A 24 -15.24 -19.36 -10.94
N PRO A 25 -14.15 -19.94 -11.47
CA PRO A 25 -12.96 -19.20 -11.83
C PRO A 25 -13.19 -18.14 -12.93
N SER A 26 -14.33 -18.19 -13.64
CA SER A 26 -14.74 -17.20 -14.64
C SER A 26 -15.61 -16.06 -14.08
N ASN A 27 -16.13 -16.19 -12.85
CA ASN A 27 -16.91 -15.14 -12.20
C ASN A 27 -15.97 -14.11 -11.52
N GLU A 28 -15.46 -13.18 -12.31
CA GLU A 28 -14.54 -12.14 -11.84
C GLU A 28 -15.13 -11.24 -10.75
N GLU A 29 -16.44 -11.00 -10.77
CA GLU A 29 -17.11 -10.10 -9.83
C GLU A 29 -17.14 -10.73 -8.44
N CYS A 30 -17.58 -12.00 -8.34
CA CYS A 30 -17.53 -12.77 -7.10
C CYS A 30 -16.09 -12.94 -6.58
N GLN A 31 -15.12 -13.18 -7.46
CA GLN A 31 -13.72 -13.29 -7.04
C GLN A 31 -13.18 -12.00 -6.45
N LYS A 32 -13.49 -10.85 -7.06
CA LYS A 32 -13.07 -9.53 -6.54
C LYS A 32 -13.71 -9.26 -5.19
N ASP A 33 -15.01 -9.53 -5.06
CA ASP A 33 -15.76 -9.35 -3.81
C ASP A 33 -15.25 -10.26 -2.69
N LEU A 34 -15.00 -11.55 -2.99
CA LEU A 34 -14.40 -12.49 -2.04
C LEU A 34 -12.97 -12.14 -1.70
N GLN A 35 -12.18 -11.65 -2.65
CA GLN A 35 -10.82 -11.20 -2.37
C GLN A 35 -10.82 -9.97 -1.46
N TYR A 36 -11.79 -9.07 -1.63
CA TYR A 36 -11.96 -7.91 -0.76
C TYR A 36 -12.45 -8.32 0.65
N TYR A 37 -13.37 -9.28 0.71
CA TYR A 37 -13.79 -9.94 1.96
C TYR A 37 -12.60 -10.59 2.67
N ASP A 38 -11.86 -11.48 2.00
CA ASP A 38 -10.76 -12.24 2.57
C ASP A 38 -9.65 -11.33 3.10
N LYS A 39 -9.34 -10.25 2.36
CA LYS A 39 -8.37 -9.24 2.82
C LYS A 39 -8.85 -8.50 4.08
N THR A 40 -10.12 -8.11 4.14
CA THR A 40 -10.69 -7.46 5.35
C THR A 40 -10.80 -8.44 6.52
N TYR A 41 -11.12 -9.70 6.22
CA TYR A 41 -11.22 -10.79 7.17
C TYR A 41 -9.87 -11.13 7.78
N SER A 42 -8.78 -11.07 6.99
CA SER A 42 -7.41 -11.27 7.50
C SER A 42 -7.05 -10.31 8.64
N TYR A 43 -7.54 -9.07 8.60
CA TYR A 43 -7.32 -8.09 9.67
C TYR A 43 -8.11 -8.42 10.93
N LEU A 44 -9.33 -8.93 10.79
CA LEU A 44 -10.05 -9.46 11.94
C LEU A 44 -9.34 -10.69 12.52
N LEU A 45 -8.97 -11.64 11.67
CA LEU A 45 -8.34 -12.91 12.06
C LEU A 45 -7.01 -12.69 12.77
N SER A 46 -6.22 -11.70 12.35
CA SER A 46 -4.94 -11.36 12.99
C SER A 46 -5.08 -11.09 14.49
N GLN A 47 -6.23 -10.57 14.96
CA GLN A 47 -6.49 -10.37 16.39
C GLN A 47 -6.64 -11.67 17.18
N TYR A 48 -6.99 -12.77 16.51
CA TYR A 48 -7.12 -14.10 17.12
C TYR A 48 -5.87 -14.95 16.89
N TRP A 49 -5.20 -14.80 15.75
CA TRP A 49 -3.98 -15.54 15.42
C TRP A 49 -2.80 -15.12 16.29
N VAL A 50 -2.72 -13.87 16.72
CA VAL A 50 -1.69 -13.41 17.66
C VAL A 50 -2.08 -13.78 19.11
N ASN A 51 -2.31 -15.09 19.31
CA ASN A 51 -2.61 -15.71 20.60
C ASN A 51 -1.34 -15.94 21.43
N ASP A 52 -1.49 -16.47 22.64
CA ASP A 52 -0.37 -16.69 23.58
C ASP A 52 0.76 -17.55 23.00
N ASP A 53 0.44 -18.57 22.21
CA ASP A 53 1.43 -19.45 21.60
C ASP A 53 2.22 -18.71 20.52
N VAL A 54 1.55 -17.94 19.67
CA VAL A 54 2.20 -17.10 18.65
C VAL A 54 3.00 -15.97 19.31
N GLN A 55 2.46 -15.33 20.35
CA GLN A 55 3.18 -14.32 21.12
C GLN A 55 4.46 -14.90 21.75
N LYS A 56 4.38 -16.12 22.31
CA LYS A 56 5.55 -16.83 22.85
C LYS A 56 6.56 -17.17 21.76
N ALA A 57 6.10 -17.62 20.58
CA ALA A 57 6.96 -17.92 19.44
C ALA A 57 7.66 -16.68 18.88
N LEU A 58 7.00 -15.52 18.91
CA LEU A 58 7.56 -14.21 18.53
C LEU A 58 8.35 -13.54 19.66
N HIS A 59 8.56 -14.23 20.79
CA HIS A 59 9.28 -13.73 21.97
C HIS A 59 8.68 -12.45 22.58
N VAL A 60 7.37 -12.26 22.46
CA VAL A 60 6.64 -11.19 23.16
C VAL A 60 6.70 -11.43 24.66
N ARG A 61 7.06 -10.40 25.44
CA ARG A 61 7.14 -10.50 26.90
C ARG A 61 5.76 -10.86 27.48
N LYS A 62 5.67 -11.99 28.19
CA LYS A 62 4.42 -12.45 28.81
C LYS A 62 3.79 -11.35 29.69
N GLY A 63 2.51 -11.08 29.46
CA GLY A 63 1.73 -10.08 30.20
C GLY A 63 1.93 -8.62 29.73
N SER A 64 2.76 -8.37 28.72
CA SER A 64 2.94 -7.00 28.17
C SER A 64 1.78 -6.56 27.28
N ILE A 65 1.13 -7.49 26.61
CA ILE A 65 -0.01 -7.27 25.71
C ILE A 65 -1.06 -8.33 26.06
N GLY A 66 -2.33 -7.91 26.11
CA GLY A 66 -3.46 -8.83 26.17
C GLY A 66 -3.86 -9.25 24.75
N ARG A 67 -5.04 -8.81 24.30
CA ARG A 67 -5.48 -8.99 22.92
C ARG A 67 -4.72 -8.04 21.99
N TRP A 68 -4.07 -8.60 20.96
CA TRP A 68 -3.39 -7.82 19.94
C TRP A 68 -4.37 -6.97 19.13
N GLN A 69 -3.94 -5.76 18.78
CA GLN A 69 -4.70 -4.82 17.95
C GLN A 69 -3.77 -4.24 16.88
N ARG A 70 -4.26 -4.15 15.64
CA ARG A 70 -3.47 -3.65 14.51
C ARG A 70 -3.07 -2.18 14.66
N CYS A 71 -4.03 -1.35 15.02
CA CYS A 71 -3.83 0.09 15.22
C CYS A 71 -4.40 0.48 16.59
N ASN A 72 -3.56 1.01 17.48
CA ASN A 72 -3.98 1.55 18.76
C ASN A 72 -4.07 3.09 18.68
N TYR A 73 -5.28 3.60 18.52
CA TYR A 73 -5.53 5.05 18.43
C TYR A 73 -5.62 5.75 19.79
N SER A 74 -5.51 5.01 20.90
CA SER A 74 -5.57 5.58 22.26
C SER A 74 -4.19 6.02 22.76
N ILE A 75 -3.13 5.82 21.98
CA ILE A 75 -1.78 6.25 22.34
C ILE A 75 -1.75 7.79 22.36
N PRO A 76 -1.35 8.42 23.48
CA PRO A 76 -1.22 9.87 23.54
C PRO A 76 -0.12 10.30 22.56
N TYR A 77 -0.51 11.05 21.53
CA TYR A 77 0.40 11.49 20.48
C TYR A 77 0.12 12.95 20.09
N THR A 78 1.15 13.78 20.21
CA THR A 78 1.11 15.19 19.80
C THR A 78 1.77 15.32 18.42
N ARG A 79 1.04 15.92 17.47
CA ARG A 79 1.55 16.17 16.11
C ARG A 79 2.41 17.44 16.08
N GLU A 80 3.72 17.28 16.25
CA GLU A 80 4.68 18.41 16.23
C GLU A 80 5.24 18.69 14.84
N VAL A 81 5.35 17.65 14.00
CA VAL A 81 5.88 17.78 12.63
C VAL A 81 4.71 17.85 11.64
N GLN A 82 4.48 19.04 11.09
CA GLN A 82 3.40 19.28 10.12
C GLN A 82 3.77 18.89 8.69
N SER A 83 5.07 18.86 8.37
CA SER A 83 5.55 18.53 7.02
C SER A 83 6.94 17.93 7.06
N SER A 84 7.16 16.92 6.22
CA SER A 84 8.48 16.32 5.97
C SER A 84 9.30 17.08 4.92
N PHE A 85 8.75 18.14 4.30
CA PHE A 85 9.36 18.83 3.17
C PHE A 85 10.80 19.27 3.43
N GLN A 86 11.06 19.96 4.53
CA GLN A 86 12.40 20.46 4.85
C GLN A 86 13.42 19.33 5.05
N TYR A 87 12.98 18.19 5.59
CA TYR A 87 13.83 17.02 5.74
C TYR A 87 14.23 16.43 4.39
N HIS A 88 13.31 16.39 3.42
CA HIS A 88 13.62 15.94 2.06
C HIS A 88 14.55 16.91 1.31
N VAL A 89 14.40 18.23 1.50
CA VAL A 89 15.36 19.22 0.97
C VAL A 89 16.76 18.95 1.52
N ASN A 90 16.88 18.77 2.85
CA ASN A 90 18.18 18.54 3.51
C ASN A 90 18.82 17.21 3.09
N LEU A 91 18.03 16.14 2.94
CA LEU A 91 18.54 14.83 2.50
C LEU A 91 18.93 14.83 1.02
N SER A 92 18.20 15.57 0.17
CA SER A 92 18.53 15.70 -1.25
C SER A 92 19.90 16.35 -1.47
N ALA A 93 20.27 17.32 -0.63
CA ALA A 93 21.59 17.96 -0.68
C ALA A 93 22.76 16.99 -0.38
N LYS A 94 22.48 15.83 0.24
CA LYS A 94 23.48 14.79 0.54
C LYS A 94 23.61 13.73 -0.57
N ALA A 95 22.98 13.94 -1.73
CA ALA A 95 23.02 13.06 -2.89
C ALA A 95 22.47 11.63 -2.66
N TYR A 96 21.65 11.44 -1.61
CA TYR A 96 20.94 10.19 -1.39
C TYR A 96 19.87 9.97 -2.46
N ARG A 97 19.86 8.75 -3.02
CA ARG A 97 18.80 8.33 -3.94
C ARG A 97 17.50 8.14 -3.17
N SER A 98 16.38 8.62 -3.70
CA SER A 98 15.06 8.48 -3.09
C SER A 98 14.07 7.84 -4.05
N LEU A 99 13.13 7.07 -3.48
CA LEU A 99 11.95 6.57 -4.17
C LEU A 99 10.73 7.16 -3.46
N VAL A 100 9.88 7.83 -4.23
CA VAL A 100 8.53 8.19 -3.81
C VAL A 100 7.58 7.39 -4.70
N TYR A 101 6.61 6.71 -4.11
CA TYR A 101 5.62 6.00 -4.91
C TYR A 101 4.20 6.17 -4.34
N SER A 102 3.20 6.00 -5.19
CA SER A 102 1.80 6.10 -4.79
C SER A 102 0.94 5.12 -5.58
N GLY A 103 -0.01 4.47 -4.93
CA GLY A 103 -1.13 3.84 -5.63
C GLY A 103 -2.02 4.91 -6.25
N ASP A 104 -2.43 4.76 -7.51
CA ASP A 104 -3.24 5.77 -8.19
C ASP A 104 -4.73 5.74 -7.82
N HIS A 105 -5.17 4.75 -7.05
CA HIS A 105 -6.51 4.66 -6.46
C HIS A 105 -6.53 4.96 -4.94
N ASP A 106 -5.43 5.41 -4.35
CA ASP A 106 -5.44 5.89 -2.98
C ASP A 106 -6.17 7.23 -2.88
N MET A 107 -7.22 7.29 -2.07
CA MET A 107 -7.98 8.51 -1.78
C MET A 107 -7.57 9.17 -0.44
N ILE A 108 -6.83 8.47 0.42
CA ILE A 108 -6.35 9.00 1.71
C ILE A 108 -5.16 9.93 1.48
N VAL A 109 -4.20 9.48 0.66
CA VAL A 109 -3.05 10.30 0.22
C VAL A 109 -2.90 10.18 -1.30
N PRO A 110 -3.73 10.92 -2.07
CA PRO A 110 -3.78 10.75 -3.51
C PRO A 110 -2.46 11.13 -4.18
N PHE A 111 -2.08 10.39 -5.23
CA PHE A 111 -0.83 10.61 -5.96
C PHE A 111 -0.70 12.04 -6.50
N LEU A 112 -1.81 12.73 -6.79
CA LEU A 112 -1.83 14.14 -7.20
C LEU A 112 -1.28 15.06 -6.10
N ALA A 113 -1.60 14.80 -4.83
CA ALA A 113 -1.05 15.56 -3.70
C ALA A 113 0.45 15.29 -3.57
N THR A 114 0.88 14.04 -3.74
CA THR A 114 2.31 13.68 -3.79
C THR A 114 3.03 14.38 -4.95
N GLN A 115 2.42 14.45 -6.14
CA GLN A 115 2.97 15.17 -7.28
C GLN A 115 3.09 16.67 -7.00
N ALA A 116 2.10 17.29 -6.37
CA ALA A 116 2.16 18.70 -5.98
C ALA A 116 3.31 18.95 -4.99
N TRP A 117 3.47 18.08 -3.99
CA TRP A 117 4.58 18.13 -3.04
C TRP A 117 5.95 17.96 -3.72
N ILE A 118 6.09 17.02 -4.65
CA ILE A 118 7.31 16.83 -5.44
C ILE A 118 7.63 18.08 -6.27
N ARG A 119 6.64 18.67 -6.94
CA ARG A 119 6.82 19.88 -7.75
C ARG A 119 7.32 21.06 -6.90
N ALA A 120 6.86 21.17 -5.65
CA ALA A 120 7.32 22.21 -4.73
C ALA A 120 8.81 22.12 -4.38
N LEU A 121 9.45 20.94 -4.53
CA LEU A 121 10.91 20.79 -4.35
C LEU A 121 11.72 21.42 -5.50
N ASN A 122 11.08 21.71 -6.64
CA ASN A 122 11.65 22.44 -7.77
C ASN A 122 12.95 21.85 -8.35
N TYR A 123 13.05 20.52 -8.41
CA TYR A 123 14.16 19.85 -9.10
C TYR A 123 13.89 19.71 -10.60
N PRO A 124 14.88 19.97 -11.47
CA PRO A 124 14.78 19.65 -12.90
C PRO A 124 14.42 18.19 -13.16
N ILE A 125 13.55 17.97 -14.14
CA ILE A 125 13.15 16.64 -14.64
C ILE A 125 14.29 16.09 -15.50
N VAL A 126 14.63 14.81 -15.30
CA VAL A 126 15.67 14.10 -16.06
C VAL A 126 15.06 13.12 -17.07
N ASP A 127 14.03 12.39 -16.65
CA ASP A 127 13.23 11.49 -17.50
C ASP A 127 11.77 11.83 -17.27
N ASP A 128 11.06 12.24 -18.33
CA ASP A 128 9.70 12.77 -18.23
C ASP A 128 8.66 11.66 -18.01
N TRP A 129 7.43 12.07 -17.70
CA TRP A 129 6.33 11.20 -17.33
C TRP A 129 6.02 10.17 -18.41
N ARG A 130 6.31 8.90 -18.12
CA ARG A 130 6.13 7.78 -19.05
C ARG A 130 5.59 6.54 -18.34
N PRO A 131 4.92 5.63 -19.06
CA PRO A 131 4.52 4.36 -18.48
C PRO A 131 5.76 3.52 -18.12
N TRP A 132 5.63 2.71 -17.07
CA TRP A 132 6.54 1.60 -16.79
C TRP A 132 5.81 0.27 -16.91
N MET A 133 6.52 -0.73 -17.43
CA MET A 133 5.91 -1.97 -17.89
C MET A 133 6.29 -3.14 -16.99
N LEU A 134 5.30 -4.00 -16.73
CA LEU A 134 5.50 -5.29 -16.11
C LEU A 134 4.73 -6.35 -16.91
N GLN A 135 5.45 -7.35 -17.42
CA GLN A 135 4.85 -8.48 -18.16
C GLN A 135 3.93 -8.05 -19.32
N GLY A 136 4.34 -7.00 -20.07
CA GLY A 136 3.57 -6.50 -21.21
C GLY A 136 2.37 -5.62 -20.86
N GLN A 137 2.12 -5.36 -19.58
CA GLN A 137 1.06 -4.45 -19.11
C GLN A 137 1.64 -3.18 -18.50
N VAL A 138 0.87 -2.09 -18.57
CA VAL A 138 1.20 -0.85 -17.86
C VAL A 138 0.99 -1.07 -16.37
N ALA A 139 2.08 -1.07 -15.61
CA ALA A 139 2.05 -1.22 -14.17
C ALA A 139 1.93 0.13 -13.43
N GLY A 140 2.15 1.24 -14.15
CA GLY A 140 1.95 2.60 -13.69
C GLY A 140 2.76 3.58 -14.51
N TYR A 141 3.05 4.76 -13.94
CA TYR A 141 3.84 5.81 -14.59
C TYR A 141 5.01 6.22 -13.72
N THR A 142 6.09 6.69 -14.33
CA THR A 142 7.31 7.08 -13.64
C THR A 142 7.89 8.37 -14.21
N ARG A 143 8.63 9.09 -13.38
CA ARG A 143 9.42 10.28 -13.72
C ARG A 143 10.63 10.37 -12.80
N THR A 144 11.75 10.88 -13.31
CA THR A 144 12.97 11.08 -12.53
C THR A 144 13.41 12.54 -12.49
N TYR A 145 14.15 12.88 -11.44
CA TYR A 145 14.61 14.24 -11.16
C TYR A 145 16.12 14.29 -10.92
N SER A 146 16.70 15.47 -11.14
CA SER A 146 18.15 15.73 -11.05
C SER A 146 18.76 15.46 -9.66
N ASN A 147 17.96 15.48 -8.59
CA ASN A 147 18.38 15.08 -7.24
C ASN A 147 18.40 13.56 -7.03
N ARG A 148 18.35 12.75 -8.09
CA ARG A 148 18.29 11.27 -8.03
C ARG A 148 17.01 10.73 -7.38
N MET A 149 15.93 11.50 -7.42
CA MET A 149 14.61 11.04 -7.00
C MET A 149 13.90 10.33 -8.15
N THR A 150 13.31 9.18 -7.85
CA THR A 150 12.34 8.49 -8.71
C THR A 150 10.95 8.67 -8.11
N PHE A 151 10.00 9.13 -8.91
CA PHE A 151 8.58 9.08 -8.57
C PHE A 151 7.87 8.07 -9.44
N ALA A 152 7.12 7.13 -8.85
CA ALA A 152 6.35 6.13 -9.58
C ALA A 152 4.92 6.00 -9.05
N THR A 153 3.95 5.86 -9.94
CA THR A 153 2.61 5.38 -9.57
C THR A 153 2.50 3.88 -9.80
N ILE A 154 1.56 3.27 -9.09
CA ILE A 154 1.16 1.87 -9.29
C ILE A 154 -0.29 1.87 -9.73
N LYS A 155 -0.53 1.42 -10.96
CA LYS A 155 -1.85 1.38 -11.58
C LYS A 155 -2.74 0.38 -10.84
N GLY A 156 -3.89 0.84 -10.36
CA GLY A 156 -4.80 0.03 -9.56
C GLY A 156 -4.38 -0.09 -8.09
N GLY A 157 -3.27 0.53 -7.68
CA GLY A 157 -2.76 0.47 -6.32
C GLY A 157 -3.56 1.34 -5.36
N GLY A 158 -3.80 0.86 -4.14
CA GLY A 158 -4.40 1.63 -3.05
C GLY A 158 -3.35 2.28 -2.13
N HIS A 159 -3.76 2.60 -0.90
CA HIS A 159 -2.88 3.20 0.11
C HIS A 159 -1.71 2.29 0.51
N THR A 160 -1.96 0.98 0.54
CA THR A 160 -1.01 -0.06 0.94
C THR A 160 -0.62 -0.94 -0.25
N ALA A 161 0.60 -1.49 -0.19
CA ALA A 161 1.17 -2.33 -1.25
C ALA A 161 0.45 -3.68 -1.45
N GLU A 162 -0.41 -4.08 -0.51
CA GLU A 162 -1.08 -5.39 -0.44
C GLU A 162 -2.14 -5.61 -1.54
N TYR A 163 -2.57 -4.56 -2.24
CA TYR A 163 -3.53 -4.66 -3.33
C TYR A 163 -2.86 -4.96 -4.68
N THR A 164 -1.59 -4.61 -4.83
CA THR A 164 -0.80 -4.78 -6.07
C THR A 164 0.60 -5.34 -5.77
N PRO A 165 0.70 -6.54 -5.16
CA PRO A 165 1.97 -7.04 -4.62
C PRO A 165 3.03 -7.33 -5.69
N LYS A 166 2.62 -7.74 -6.90
CA LYS A 166 3.53 -8.06 -8.01
C LYS A 166 4.23 -6.80 -8.53
N GLU A 167 3.46 -5.73 -8.68
CA GLU A 167 3.89 -4.42 -9.13
C GLU A 167 4.78 -3.78 -8.07
N CYS A 168 4.35 -3.78 -6.80
CA CYS A 168 5.12 -3.25 -5.67
C CYS A 168 6.47 -3.97 -5.51
N PHE A 169 6.48 -5.30 -5.60
CA PHE A 169 7.71 -6.09 -5.51
C PHE A 169 8.67 -5.76 -6.66
N SER A 170 8.14 -5.65 -7.88
CA SER A 170 8.94 -5.35 -9.07
C SER A 170 9.50 -3.92 -9.03
N LEU A 171 8.71 -2.94 -8.58
CA LEU A 171 9.14 -1.56 -8.31
C LEU A 171 10.31 -1.54 -7.31
N PHE A 172 10.14 -2.20 -6.16
CA PHE A 172 11.17 -2.27 -5.13
C PHE A 172 12.46 -2.92 -5.66
N LYS A 173 12.34 -4.10 -6.27
CA LYS A 173 13.47 -4.88 -6.80
C LYS A 173 14.27 -4.08 -7.84
N ARG A 174 13.59 -3.49 -8.82
CA ARG A 174 14.25 -2.68 -9.86
C ARG A 174 14.95 -1.48 -9.23
N TRP A 175 14.27 -0.76 -8.33
CA TRP A 175 14.86 0.41 -7.68
C TRP A 175 16.11 0.05 -6.87
N ILE A 176 16.09 -0.97 -6.01
CA ILE A 176 17.28 -1.35 -5.21
C ILE A 176 18.45 -1.76 -6.11
N ASN A 177 18.20 -2.46 -7.22
CA ASN A 177 19.21 -2.87 -8.17
C ASN A 177 19.72 -1.73 -9.08
N GLY A 178 19.07 -0.57 -9.07
CA GLY A 178 19.36 0.51 -10.01
C GLY A 178 18.91 0.22 -11.44
N GLU A 179 17.98 -0.71 -11.61
CA GLU A 179 17.35 -1.02 -12.88
C GLU A 179 16.27 0.03 -13.20
N PRO A 180 16.10 0.43 -14.48
CA PRO A 180 15.01 1.30 -14.90
C PRO A 180 13.64 0.66 -14.63
N LEU A 181 12.66 1.51 -14.32
CA LEU A 181 11.24 1.14 -14.32
C LEU A 181 10.69 1.11 -15.75
#